data_AF-A0A8J5I2W1-F1
#
_entry.id   AF-A0A8J5I2W1-F1
#
_cell.length_a   1.000
_cell.length_b   1.000
_cell.length_c   1.000
_cell.angle_alpha   90.00
_cell.angle_beta   90.00
_cell.angle_gamma   90.00
#
_symmetry.space_group_name_H-M   'P 1'
#
loop_
_entity.id
_entity.type
_entity.pdbx_description
1 polymer ?
#
loop_
_entity_poly.entity_id
_entity_poly.type
_entity_poly.pdbx_seq_one_letter_code
_entity_poly.pdbx_strand_id
1 'polypeptide(L)'
;MVVTATTAEMPKKRQASRDRSFVDEMRTIAGCKTIVLATPPGRDGSICKEVLYCAKKAGVTHILKAGGAQAISAMAWGTSSCPKLDFEVVSLYHFGKLNSDRWASWLERVEKFFGPGNQYVTAAKMILQNSEAMVSIDMPAGPSEVLVIADRHANPVHIAADLLSQVQSLLQNMVLIQVVLVIAGDGVNVDAILAELSAMSSIGTGYDLSVTTFSPDGRVFQIEYAAKAVDNSGTVVGIKCKDGIVLGVEKLISSKMMLPGSNRRIHAVHRHSGMAVAGLAADGRQIVARAKSEAANYERVYGEPIPVKELADRVAGYVHLSTLYWWLRPFGCGIILGGYDRDGPQLYMIEPSGISYRYFGAAVGKGRQAAKTEIEKLKLSEMTCREGAIEIAKIIYAVHDEAKDKAFELEMSWVCDESNHQHQKVPDDLLEQAKTAAKAALEEMDAD
;
A
#
# COMPACT_ATOMS: atom_id res chain seq x y z
N MET A 1 14.87 -26.04 0.54
CA MET A 1 15.69 -27.12 -0.05
C MET A 1 16.18 -27.98 1.12
N VAL A 2 15.79 -29.25 1.19
CA VAL A 2 16.16 -30.11 2.34
C VAL A 2 17.45 -30.86 2.00
N VAL A 3 18.47 -30.74 2.85
CA VAL A 3 19.74 -31.46 2.74
C VAL A 3 19.86 -32.39 3.94
N THR A 4 19.73 -33.69 3.73
CA THR A 4 19.94 -34.72 4.75
C THR A 4 21.42 -35.07 4.86
N ALA A 5 22.03 -34.80 6.01
CA ALA A 5 23.41 -35.20 6.29
C ALA A 5 23.45 -36.59 6.94
N THR A 6 24.26 -37.49 6.40
CA THR A 6 24.48 -38.84 6.93
C THR A 6 25.45 -38.82 8.12
N THR A 7 25.30 -39.75 9.05
CA THR A 7 26.18 -39.87 10.22
C THR A 7 27.56 -40.45 9.87
N ALA A 8 28.60 -39.96 10.56
CA ALA A 8 29.95 -40.52 10.55
C ALA A 8 30.45 -40.67 12.00
N GLU A 9 31.19 -41.73 12.30
CA GLU A 9 31.63 -42.03 13.67
C GLU A 9 32.73 -41.07 14.17
N MET A 10 32.69 -40.73 15.46
CA MET A 10 33.71 -39.87 16.07
C MET A 10 35.05 -40.59 16.33
N PRO A 11 36.20 -40.01 15.94
CA PRO A 11 37.49 -40.49 16.42
C PRO A 11 37.64 -40.26 17.93
N LYS A 12 38.11 -41.28 18.65
CA LYS A 12 38.12 -41.31 20.12
C LYS A 12 39.15 -40.32 20.72
N LYS A 13 38.67 -39.47 21.65
CA LYS A 13 39.41 -38.70 22.68
C LYS A 13 40.90 -38.41 22.42
N ARG A 14 41.21 -37.17 22.01
CA ARG A 14 42.39 -36.46 22.53
C ARG A 14 42.01 -35.63 23.77
N GLN A 15 43.01 -35.29 24.58
CA GLN A 15 42.82 -34.70 25.91
C GLN A 15 42.29 -33.27 25.88
N ALA A 16 41.69 -32.83 26.99
CA ALA A 16 41.06 -31.53 27.14
C ALA A 16 42.04 -30.36 26.90
N SER A 17 41.88 -29.69 25.77
CA SER A 17 42.46 -28.37 25.49
C SER A 17 41.35 -27.31 25.58
N ARG A 18 41.55 -26.34 26.49
CA ARG A 18 40.67 -25.20 26.83
C ARG A 18 39.71 -24.78 25.71
N ASP A 19 38.43 -24.58 26.07
CA ASP A 19 37.45 -23.87 25.24
C ASP A 19 38.04 -22.56 24.71
N ARG A 20 38.28 -22.50 23.40
CA ARG A 20 38.43 -21.27 22.65
C ARG A 20 37.10 -21.03 21.95
N SER A 21 36.61 -19.79 21.98
CA SER A 21 35.44 -19.46 21.18
C SER A 21 35.83 -19.40 19.70
N PHE A 22 34.86 -19.58 18.81
CA PHE A 22 35.02 -19.31 17.38
C PHE A 22 35.55 -17.89 17.10
N VAL A 23 35.24 -16.94 18.00
CA VAL A 23 35.75 -15.56 17.97
C VAL A 23 37.25 -15.49 18.30
N ASP A 24 37.78 -16.33 19.19
CA ASP A 24 39.22 -16.40 19.49
C ASP A 24 40.01 -16.98 18.30
N GLU A 25 39.43 -17.90 17.54
CA GLU A 25 40.05 -18.43 16.32
C GLU A 25 40.03 -17.39 15.19
N MET A 26 38.87 -16.75 14.91
CA MET A 26 38.76 -15.61 13.99
C MET A 26 39.78 -14.50 14.32
N ARG A 27 39.88 -14.12 15.60
CA ARG A 27 40.86 -13.13 16.10
C ARG A 27 42.31 -13.54 15.86
N THR A 28 42.62 -14.84 15.97
CA THR A 28 43.96 -15.38 15.71
C THR A 28 44.28 -15.39 14.20
N ILE A 29 43.29 -15.66 13.36
CA ILE A 29 43.42 -15.73 11.89
C ILE A 29 43.54 -14.32 11.28
N ALA A 30 42.75 -13.35 11.76
CA ALA A 30 42.79 -11.96 11.27
C ALA A 30 43.94 -11.11 11.85
N GLY A 31 44.57 -11.55 12.95
CA GLY A 31 45.67 -10.82 13.61
C GLY A 31 45.24 -9.59 14.42
N CYS A 32 43.94 -9.32 14.51
CA CYS A 32 43.36 -8.12 15.12
C CYS A 32 43.66 -8.03 16.63
N LYS A 33 44.51 -7.07 17.01
CA LYS A 33 44.93 -6.84 18.41
C LYS A 33 43.86 -6.15 19.26
N THR A 34 43.08 -5.28 18.63
CA THR A 34 42.09 -4.39 19.25
C THR A 34 40.73 -4.65 18.61
N ILE A 35 39.68 -4.73 19.44
CA ILE A 35 38.28 -4.87 19.00
C ILE A 35 37.46 -3.80 19.72
N VAL A 36 36.67 -3.02 18.99
CA VAL A 36 35.81 -1.96 19.52
C VAL A 36 34.34 -2.30 19.29
N LEU A 37 33.51 -2.18 20.32
CA LEU A 37 32.05 -2.28 20.24
C LEU A 37 31.42 -0.88 20.34
N ALA A 38 30.55 -0.52 19.41
CA ALA A 38 29.84 0.75 19.41
C ALA A 38 28.37 0.54 19.79
N THR A 39 27.95 1.06 20.94
CA THR A 39 26.61 0.84 21.49
C THR A 39 26.02 2.13 22.08
N PRO A 40 24.75 2.47 21.78
CA PRO A 40 24.10 3.65 22.35
C PRO A 40 23.89 3.46 23.86
N PRO A 41 24.26 4.44 24.70
CA PRO A 41 24.04 4.34 26.14
C PRO A 41 22.56 4.56 26.50
N GLY A 42 22.18 4.11 27.69
CA GLY A 42 20.91 4.46 28.31
C GLY A 42 20.80 5.97 28.59
N ARG A 43 19.59 6.44 28.96
CA ARG A 43 19.34 7.85 29.32
C ARG A 43 20.17 8.34 30.53
N ASP A 44 20.68 7.40 31.32
CA ASP A 44 21.56 7.56 32.48
C ASP A 44 23.05 7.43 32.14
N GLY A 45 23.40 7.21 30.87
CA GLY A 45 24.78 6.95 30.43
C GLY A 45 25.27 5.52 30.67
N SER A 46 24.41 4.58 31.12
CA SER A 46 24.76 3.18 31.32
C SER A 46 24.78 2.38 30.00
N ILE A 47 25.17 1.09 30.08
CA ILE A 47 25.11 0.13 28.97
C ILE A 47 24.45 -1.14 29.52
N CYS A 48 23.60 -1.82 28.74
CA CYS A 48 23.00 -3.11 29.10
C CYS A 48 24.06 -4.10 29.61
N LYS A 49 23.77 -4.78 30.72
CA LYS A 49 24.71 -5.74 31.36
C LYS A 49 24.95 -6.95 30.46
N GLU A 50 23.95 -7.28 29.65
CA GLU A 50 23.91 -8.32 28.63
C GLU A 50 24.89 -7.98 27.51
N VAL A 51 24.87 -6.73 27.04
CA VAL A 51 25.81 -6.21 26.02
C VAL A 51 27.24 -6.20 26.58
N LEU A 52 27.44 -5.79 27.83
CA LEU A 52 28.76 -5.85 28.50
C LEU A 52 29.26 -7.29 28.69
N TYR A 53 28.37 -8.24 29.00
CA TYR A 53 28.70 -9.67 29.11
C TYR A 53 29.10 -10.26 27.75
N CYS A 54 28.32 -10.00 26.70
CA CYS A 54 28.63 -10.40 25.33
C CYS A 54 29.94 -9.78 24.83
N ALA A 55 30.18 -8.49 25.10
CA ALA A 55 31.45 -7.81 24.79
C ALA A 55 32.65 -8.50 25.46
N LYS A 56 32.53 -8.81 26.76
CA LYS A 56 33.57 -9.55 27.51
C LYS A 56 33.78 -10.97 26.98
N LYS A 57 32.71 -11.66 26.57
CA LYS A 57 32.77 -13.00 25.94
C LYS A 57 33.41 -12.98 24.55
N ALA A 58 33.20 -11.92 23.77
CA ALA A 58 33.74 -11.74 22.42
C ALA A 58 35.15 -11.11 22.38
N GLY A 59 35.80 -10.92 23.53
CA GLY A 59 37.15 -10.35 23.60
C GLY A 59 37.23 -8.85 23.24
N VAL A 60 36.11 -8.12 23.30
CA VAL A 60 36.06 -6.68 23.04
C VAL A 60 37.00 -5.94 23.99
N THR A 61 37.87 -5.11 23.43
CA THR A 61 38.91 -4.36 24.17
C THR A 61 38.43 -2.99 24.63
N HIS A 62 37.57 -2.33 23.84
CA HIS A 62 37.10 -0.96 24.08
C HIS A 62 35.61 -0.85 23.71
N ILE A 63 34.88 0.04 24.39
CA ILE A 63 33.44 0.24 24.14
C ILE A 63 33.15 1.72 23.96
N LEU A 64 32.67 2.07 22.76
CA LEU A 64 32.22 3.42 22.40
C LEU A 64 30.76 3.60 22.81
N LYS A 65 30.47 4.60 23.65
CA LYS A 65 29.11 4.99 24.07
C LYS A 65 28.37 5.82 22.99
N ALA A 66 28.33 5.31 21.77
CA ALA A 66 27.55 5.84 20.67
C ALA A 66 27.14 4.71 19.72
N GLY A 67 25.96 4.84 19.11
CA GLY A 67 25.50 3.96 18.04
C GLY A 67 25.11 4.77 16.79
N GLY A 68 24.68 4.08 15.73
CA GLY A 68 24.20 4.72 14.50
C GLY A 68 25.28 5.42 13.67
N ALA A 69 24.83 6.18 12.66
CA ALA A 69 25.69 6.88 11.69
C ALA A 69 26.70 7.84 12.34
N GLN A 70 26.33 8.47 13.46
CA GLN A 70 27.20 9.37 14.22
C GLN A 70 28.40 8.63 14.84
N ALA A 71 28.24 7.38 15.28
CA ALA A 71 29.35 6.58 15.79
C ALA A 71 30.32 6.18 14.68
N ILE A 72 29.79 5.80 13.52
CA ILE A 72 30.58 5.45 12.32
C ILE A 72 31.37 6.67 11.82
N SER A 73 30.71 7.82 11.71
CA SER A 73 31.36 9.08 11.30
C SER A 73 32.48 9.48 12.27
N ALA A 74 32.25 9.39 13.58
CA ALA A 74 33.28 9.67 14.58
C ALA A 74 34.48 8.72 14.46
N MET A 75 34.24 7.41 14.36
CA MET A 75 35.28 6.38 14.22
C MET A 75 36.06 6.45 12.89
N ALA A 76 35.47 7.00 11.82
CA ALA A 76 36.10 7.09 10.50
C ALA A 76 36.83 8.42 10.26
N TRP A 77 36.24 9.54 10.68
CA TRP A 77 36.83 10.87 10.46
C TRP A 77 37.75 11.32 11.57
N GLY A 78 37.47 10.92 12.81
CA GLY A 78 38.04 11.48 14.02
C GLY A 78 37.21 12.67 14.54
N THR A 79 36.93 12.69 15.84
CA THR A 79 36.45 13.89 16.57
C THR A 79 37.37 14.21 17.74
N SER A 80 37.21 15.38 18.35
CA SER A 80 37.88 15.77 19.60
C SER A 80 37.55 14.86 20.80
N SER A 81 36.59 13.95 20.67
CA SER A 81 36.24 12.91 21.63
C SER A 81 36.47 11.48 21.13
N CYS A 82 37.00 11.27 19.90
CA CYS A 82 37.21 9.96 19.27
C CYS A 82 38.18 10.05 18.04
N PRO A 83 39.53 10.00 18.18
CA PRO A 83 40.54 10.25 17.10
C PRO A 83 40.87 9.13 16.05
N LYS A 84 42.08 9.15 15.41
CA LYS A 84 42.51 8.47 14.12
C LYS A 84 43.97 7.88 14.22
N LEU A 85 44.56 6.75 13.72
CA LEU A 85 44.47 5.53 12.82
C LEU A 85 44.17 4.13 13.53
N ASP A 86 43.78 2.95 13.04
CA ASP A 86 43.29 2.25 11.82
C ASP A 86 42.87 0.81 12.33
N PHE A 87 41.56 0.45 12.44
CA PHE A 87 41.02 -0.80 13.11
C PHE A 87 39.74 -1.48 12.52
N GLU A 88 39.36 -2.68 13.00
CA GLU A 88 38.17 -3.46 12.57
C GLU A 88 37.06 -3.54 13.67
N VAL A 89 35.79 -3.24 13.34
CA VAL A 89 34.67 -3.02 14.31
C VAL A 89 33.55 -4.07 14.16
N VAL A 90 32.93 -4.52 15.28
CA VAL A 90 31.81 -5.48 15.26
C VAL A 90 30.55 -4.94 15.98
N SER A 91 29.45 -4.85 15.23
CA SER A 91 28.04 -4.67 15.67
C SER A 91 27.63 -3.26 16.16
N LEU A 92 26.43 -2.83 15.73
CA LEU A 92 25.87 -1.48 15.91
C LEU A 92 24.34 -1.51 16.00
N TYR A 93 23.78 -1.46 17.23
CA TYR A 93 22.35 -1.20 17.44
C TYR A 93 22.07 0.31 17.64
N HIS A 94 20.81 0.73 17.49
CA HIS A 94 20.45 2.14 17.32
C HIS A 94 19.28 2.58 18.22
N PHE A 95 19.46 3.63 19.02
CA PHE A 95 18.42 4.61 19.41
C PHE A 95 19.05 5.81 20.14
N GLY A 96 18.46 7.00 19.99
CA GLY A 96 18.69 8.16 20.89
C GLY A 96 19.66 9.27 20.40
N LYS A 97 19.33 10.52 20.77
CA LYS A 97 20.23 11.69 20.77
C LYS A 97 20.68 11.98 22.21
N LEU A 98 21.88 12.54 22.40
CA LEU A 98 22.35 13.05 23.69
C LEU A 98 23.39 14.19 23.50
N ASN A 99 23.54 15.04 24.52
CA ASN A 99 24.42 16.22 24.52
C ASN A 99 25.89 15.86 24.82
N SER A 100 26.80 16.76 24.46
CA SER A 100 28.22 16.72 24.82
C SER A 100 28.46 17.15 26.27
N ASP A 101 29.32 16.40 27.00
CA ASP A 101 30.51 17.00 27.65
C ASP A 101 31.48 15.99 28.30
N ARG A 102 32.78 16.31 28.20
CA ARG A 102 33.95 15.82 28.97
C ARG A 102 34.52 14.40 28.73
N TRP A 103 35.79 14.29 29.17
CA TRP A 103 36.70 13.13 29.31
C TRP A 103 37.44 12.65 28.04
N ALA A 104 38.73 12.99 27.97
CA ALA A 104 39.76 12.29 27.18
C ALA A 104 40.36 11.15 28.04
N SER A 105 41.14 10.17 27.56
CA SER A 105 41.73 9.79 26.25
C SER A 105 41.79 8.24 26.25
N TRP A 106 42.09 7.46 25.20
CA TRP A 106 42.75 7.63 23.91
C TRP A 106 42.06 6.66 22.92
N LEU A 107 42.02 6.94 21.61
CA LEU A 107 41.87 5.92 20.56
C LEU A 107 41.98 6.53 19.17
N GLU A 108 41.91 5.68 18.16
CA GLU A 108 42.35 5.97 16.81
C GLU A 108 41.43 5.24 15.74
N ARG A 109 41.62 5.41 14.41
CA ARG A 109 40.63 5.25 13.28
C ARG A 109 40.13 3.82 13.08
N VAL A 110 39.15 3.65 12.19
CA VAL A 110 38.69 2.35 11.65
C VAL A 110 39.17 2.13 10.21
N GLU A 111 39.83 0.98 9.96
CA GLU A 111 40.08 0.36 8.65
C GLU A 111 38.81 -0.27 8.07
N LYS A 112 37.96 -0.88 8.91
CA LYS A 112 36.82 -1.68 8.44
C LYS A 112 35.64 -1.80 9.40
N PHE A 113 34.43 -1.51 8.92
CA PHE A 113 33.19 -1.64 9.71
C PHE A 113 32.43 -2.95 9.42
N PHE A 114 32.13 -3.74 10.45
CA PHE A 114 31.16 -4.85 10.38
C PHE A 114 29.88 -4.59 11.17
N GLY A 115 28.82 -5.24 10.70
CA GLY A 115 27.57 -5.44 11.43
C GLY A 115 26.39 -4.75 10.76
N PRO A 116 25.16 -5.23 11.04
CA PRO A 116 23.95 -4.63 10.53
C PRO A 116 23.76 -3.21 11.08
N GLY A 117 22.89 -2.45 10.42
CA GLY A 117 22.45 -1.14 10.89
C GLY A 117 21.33 -0.59 10.02
N ASN A 118 20.71 0.51 10.44
CA ASN A 118 19.62 1.13 9.71
C ASN A 118 20.10 1.86 8.44
N GLN A 119 19.16 2.34 7.62
CA GLN A 119 19.43 3.09 6.39
C GLN A 119 20.48 4.22 6.54
N TYR A 120 20.54 4.90 7.69
CA TYR A 120 21.53 5.95 7.96
C TYR A 120 22.93 5.39 8.24
N VAL A 121 23.03 4.23 8.89
CA VAL A 121 24.29 3.47 9.02
C VAL A 121 24.76 2.98 7.65
N THR A 122 23.86 2.46 6.82
CA THR A 122 24.18 2.01 5.46
C THR A 122 24.67 3.16 4.59
N ALA A 123 23.96 4.29 4.58
CA ALA A 123 24.39 5.50 3.88
C ALA A 123 25.74 6.01 4.39
N ALA A 124 25.98 6.02 5.71
CA ALA A 124 27.28 6.40 6.28
C ALA A 124 28.40 5.46 5.84
N LYS A 125 28.20 4.13 5.90
CA LYS A 125 29.14 3.12 5.38
C LYS A 125 29.50 3.39 3.90
N MET A 126 28.48 3.57 3.05
CA MET A 126 28.68 3.77 1.61
C MET A 126 29.33 5.13 1.26
N ILE A 127 28.98 6.20 1.99
CA ILE A 127 29.65 7.51 1.83
C ILE A 127 31.12 7.41 2.25
N LEU A 128 31.41 6.74 3.37
CA LEU A 128 32.77 6.61 3.89
C LEU A 128 33.68 5.77 2.98
N GLN A 129 33.17 4.67 2.43
CA GLN A 129 33.87 3.83 1.46
C GLN A 129 34.24 4.61 0.18
N ASN A 130 33.41 5.57 -0.23
CA ASN A 130 33.62 6.42 -1.41
C ASN A 130 34.25 7.79 -1.05
N SER A 131 34.96 7.89 0.08
CA SER A 131 35.58 9.13 0.55
C SER A 131 37.07 8.96 0.88
N GLU A 132 37.76 10.07 1.08
CA GLU A 132 39.15 10.13 1.57
C GLU A 132 39.36 9.40 2.92
N ALA A 133 38.27 9.05 3.63
CA ALA A 133 38.36 8.22 4.81
C ALA A 133 38.94 6.82 4.53
N MET A 134 38.89 6.31 3.28
CA MET A 134 39.52 5.05 2.84
C MET A 134 39.16 3.83 3.71
N VAL A 135 37.92 3.78 4.22
CA VAL A 135 37.45 2.73 5.14
C VAL A 135 36.75 1.62 4.36
N SER A 136 37.20 0.38 4.57
CA SER A 136 36.51 -0.82 4.07
C SER A 136 35.18 -1.05 4.79
N ILE A 137 34.26 -1.75 4.15
CA ILE A 137 33.04 -2.23 4.81
C ILE A 137 32.86 -3.72 4.53
N ASP A 138 32.19 -4.42 5.43
CA ASP A 138 31.77 -5.81 5.28
C ASP A 138 30.94 -6.01 4.00
N MET A 139 29.81 -5.31 3.88
CA MET A 139 28.99 -5.22 2.69
C MET A 139 28.07 -3.99 2.82
N PRO A 140 27.78 -3.23 1.74
CA PRO A 140 26.64 -2.30 1.76
C PRO A 140 25.38 -3.12 2.09
N ALA A 141 24.63 -2.70 3.12
CA ALA A 141 23.75 -3.58 3.89
C ALA A 141 22.90 -4.56 3.05
N GLY A 142 23.43 -5.78 2.94
CA GLY A 142 22.76 -6.89 2.32
C GLY A 142 21.67 -7.47 3.22
N PRO A 143 21.15 -8.66 2.89
CA PRO A 143 20.16 -9.32 3.72
C PRO A 143 20.72 -9.59 5.12
N SER A 144 20.07 -8.99 6.13
CA SER A 144 20.40 -9.21 7.54
C SER A 144 20.18 -10.67 7.89
N GLU A 145 21.25 -11.46 8.03
CA GLU A 145 21.12 -12.82 8.57
C GLU A 145 20.75 -12.74 10.06
N VAL A 146 19.45 -12.89 10.35
CA VAL A 146 18.94 -12.89 11.73
C VAL A 146 18.87 -14.32 12.24
N LEU A 147 19.67 -14.57 13.28
CA LEU A 147 19.77 -15.85 13.96
C LEU A 147 18.80 -15.90 15.15
N VAL A 148 17.73 -16.69 15.03
CA VAL A 148 16.85 -17.02 16.15
C VAL A 148 17.36 -18.31 16.79
N ILE A 149 17.67 -18.28 18.08
CA ILE A 149 18.14 -19.46 18.83
C ILE A 149 17.02 -19.92 19.76
N ALA A 150 16.57 -21.17 19.61
CA ALA A 150 15.52 -21.77 20.42
C ALA A 150 16.03 -23.03 21.12
N ASP A 151 15.68 -23.21 22.40
CA ASP A 151 15.86 -24.45 23.14
C ASP A 151 14.49 -25.09 23.45
N ARG A 152 14.50 -26.28 24.07
CA ARG A 152 13.29 -27.02 24.47
C ARG A 152 12.35 -26.29 25.45
N HIS A 153 12.75 -25.14 26.00
CA HIS A 153 11.97 -24.32 26.93
C HIS A 153 11.40 -23.04 26.27
N ALA A 154 11.83 -22.72 25.04
CA ALA A 154 11.35 -21.57 24.29
C ALA A 154 9.90 -21.74 23.78
N ASN A 155 9.10 -20.69 23.88
CA ASN A 155 7.68 -20.69 23.47
C ASN A 155 7.55 -20.63 21.93
N PRO A 156 6.89 -21.62 21.27
CA PRO A 156 6.67 -21.60 19.82
C PRO A 156 6.04 -20.30 19.29
N VAL A 157 5.10 -19.71 20.04
CA VAL A 157 4.44 -18.44 19.69
C VAL A 157 5.46 -17.30 19.57
N HIS A 158 6.43 -17.23 20.49
CA HIS A 158 7.45 -16.18 20.46
C HIS A 158 8.47 -16.42 19.35
N ILE A 159 8.84 -17.68 19.10
CA ILE A 159 9.73 -18.04 17.99
C ILE A 159 9.09 -17.67 16.64
N ALA A 160 7.81 -18.00 16.44
CA ALA A 160 7.08 -17.64 15.23
C ALA A 160 6.96 -16.12 15.05
N ALA A 161 6.66 -15.38 16.14
CA ALA A 161 6.58 -13.92 16.11
C ALA A 161 7.93 -13.26 15.81
N ASP A 162 9.03 -13.71 16.42
CA ASP A 162 10.37 -13.20 16.15
C ASP A 162 10.77 -13.44 14.69
N LEU A 163 10.56 -14.67 14.18
CA LEU A 163 10.80 -15.02 12.76
C LEU A 163 10.00 -14.11 11.81
N LEU A 164 8.71 -13.89 12.08
CA LEU A 164 7.83 -13.06 11.24
C LEU A 164 8.14 -11.56 11.34
N SER A 165 8.59 -11.07 12.49
CA SER A 165 8.95 -9.65 12.67
C SER A 165 10.07 -9.21 11.72
N GLN A 166 11.03 -10.10 11.44
CA GLN A 166 12.11 -9.86 10.48
C GLN A 166 11.59 -9.91 9.04
N VAL A 167 10.74 -10.89 8.73
CA VAL A 167 10.06 -11.04 7.42
C VAL A 167 9.25 -9.78 7.09
N GLN A 168 8.58 -9.14 8.05
CA GLN A 168 7.79 -7.94 7.80
C GLN A 168 8.64 -6.74 7.31
N SER A 169 9.95 -6.71 7.61
CA SER A 169 10.87 -5.67 7.13
C SER A 169 11.31 -5.83 5.66
N LEU A 170 11.16 -7.03 5.07
CA LEU A 170 11.41 -7.32 3.65
C LEU A 170 10.61 -6.39 2.74
N LEU A 171 9.32 -6.27 3.05
CA LEU A 171 8.27 -5.75 2.16
C LEU A 171 8.34 -4.23 1.97
N GLN A 172 9.11 -3.53 2.81
CA GLN A 172 9.41 -2.10 2.63
C GLN A 172 10.70 -1.83 1.82
N ASN A 173 11.58 -2.82 1.62
CA ASN A 173 12.95 -2.56 1.16
C ASN A 173 13.46 -3.46 0.00
N MET A 174 12.72 -4.50 -0.42
CA MET A 174 13.15 -5.44 -1.49
C MET A 174 14.50 -6.17 -1.27
N VAL A 175 15.00 -6.22 -0.03
CA VAL A 175 16.22 -6.98 0.32
C VAL A 175 15.82 -8.37 0.85
N LEU A 176 16.37 -9.45 0.30
CA LEU A 176 16.01 -10.85 0.62
C LEU A 176 16.58 -11.36 1.96
N ILE A 177 16.14 -10.80 3.09
CA ILE A 177 16.51 -11.23 4.45
C ILE A 177 16.34 -12.76 4.62
N GLN A 178 17.45 -13.44 4.95
CA GLN A 178 17.48 -14.87 5.22
C GLN A 178 17.51 -15.09 6.73
N VAL A 179 16.39 -15.51 7.31
CA VAL A 179 16.26 -15.76 8.75
C VAL A 179 16.63 -17.22 9.04
N VAL A 180 17.47 -17.46 10.04
CA VAL A 180 17.99 -18.79 10.39
C VAL A 180 17.54 -19.15 11.80
N LEU A 181 16.76 -20.24 11.92
CA LEU A 181 16.43 -20.85 13.21
C LEU A 181 17.50 -21.89 13.58
N VAL A 182 18.21 -21.67 14.68
CA VAL A 182 19.13 -22.64 15.27
C VAL A 182 18.51 -23.27 16.52
N ILE A 183 18.43 -24.59 16.50
CA ILE A 183 17.89 -25.41 17.58
C ILE A 183 19.05 -25.80 18.53
N ALA A 184 18.96 -25.34 19.77
CA ALA A 184 19.95 -25.56 20.83
C ALA A 184 19.68 -26.88 21.56
N GLY A 185 20.01 -28.00 20.90
CA GLY A 185 19.87 -29.35 21.45
C GLY A 185 18.49 -29.98 21.26
N ASP A 186 18.35 -31.22 21.71
CA ASP A 186 17.17 -32.04 21.41
C ASP A 186 15.93 -31.61 22.21
N GLY A 187 14.79 -31.47 21.53
CA GLY A 187 13.47 -31.26 22.15
C GLY A 187 12.70 -30.00 21.73
N VAL A 188 13.17 -29.21 20.77
CA VAL A 188 12.36 -28.12 20.18
C VAL A 188 11.22 -28.69 19.33
N ASN A 189 9.97 -28.30 19.61
CA ASN A 189 8.80 -28.72 18.84
C ASN A 189 8.66 -27.87 17.57
N VAL A 190 9.26 -28.33 16.48
CA VAL A 190 9.26 -27.65 15.18
C VAL A 190 7.84 -27.60 14.56
N ASP A 191 7.04 -28.65 14.73
CA ASP A 191 5.68 -28.70 14.17
C ASP A 191 4.76 -27.65 14.81
N ALA A 192 4.91 -27.39 16.12
CA ALA A 192 4.22 -26.29 16.79
C ALA A 192 4.67 -24.92 16.28
N ILE A 193 5.97 -24.72 16.02
CA ILE A 193 6.49 -23.47 15.45
C ILE A 193 5.94 -23.26 14.03
N LEU A 194 5.86 -24.32 13.21
CA LEU A 194 5.27 -24.28 11.88
C LEU A 194 3.76 -24.02 11.91
N ALA A 195 3.03 -24.56 12.88
CA ALA A 195 1.62 -24.28 13.08
C ALA A 195 1.37 -22.81 13.45
N GLU A 196 2.14 -22.25 14.39
CA GLU A 196 2.07 -20.83 14.77
C GLU A 196 2.48 -19.91 13.61
N LEU A 197 3.54 -20.24 12.86
CA LEU A 197 3.92 -19.52 11.64
C LEU A 197 2.80 -19.51 10.60
N SER A 198 2.11 -20.64 10.39
CA SER A 198 0.97 -20.75 9.48
C SER A 198 -0.24 -19.94 9.96
N ALA A 199 -0.55 -20.01 11.26
CA ALA A 199 -1.63 -19.24 11.87
C ALA A 199 -1.38 -17.73 11.78
N MET A 200 -0.18 -17.26 12.14
CA MET A 200 0.17 -15.84 12.10
C MET A 200 0.30 -15.31 10.67
N SER A 201 0.88 -16.06 9.74
CA SER A 201 0.97 -15.64 8.33
C SER A 201 -0.37 -15.66 7.59
N SER A 202 -1.40 -16.34 8.11
CA SER A 202 -2.78 -16.20 7.60
C SER A 202 -3.36 -14.79 7.82
N ILE A 203 -2.79 -14.00 8.75
CA ILE A 203 -3.14 -12.59 8.97
C ILE A 203 -2.23 -11.71 8.11
N GLY A 204 -2.51 -11.67 6.80
CA GLY A 204 -1.78 -10.83 5.84
C GLY A 204 -0.45 -11.46 5.42
N THR A 205 -0.48 -12.24 4.35
CA THR A 205 0.69 -12.91 3.74
C THR A 205 1.68 -11.94 3.07
N GLY A 206 1.52 -10.63 3.23
CA GLY A 206 2.42 -9.59 2.72
C GLY A 206 2.16 -9.18 1.27
N TYR A 207 1.54 -10.06 0.47
CA TYR A 207 1.14 -9.77 -0.92
C TYR A 207 0.08 -8.66 -1.03
N ASP A 208 -0.59 -8.32 0.07
CA ASP A 208 -1.60 -7.27 0.18
C ASP A 208 -1.03 -5.87 0.50
N LEU A 209 0.26 -5.76 0.86
CA LEU A 209 0.87 -4.48 1.26
C LEU A 209 1.24 -3.55 0.08
N SER A 210 1.28 -4.04 -1.16
CA SER A 210 1.68 -3.27 -2.35
C SER A 210 0.75 -3.52 -3.54
N VAL A 211 0.64 -2.53 -4.42
CA VAL A 211 -0.15 -2.62 -5.66
C VAL A 211 0.52 -3.45 -6.74
N THR A 212 1.85 -3.55 -6.72
CA THR A 212 2.65 -4.25 -7.75
C THR A 212 2.90 -5.72 -7.41
N THR A 213 2.40 -6.19 -6.27
CA THR A 213 2.66 -7.53 -5.76
C THR A 213 1.48 -8.44 -6.09
N PHE A 214 1.73 -9.45 -6.91
CA PHE A 214 0.75 -10.48 -7.25
C PHE A 214 0.69 -11.54 -6.14
N SER A 215 -0.50 -12.02 -5.80
CA SER A 215 -0.69 -13.20 -4.97
C SER A 215 -0.24 -14.47 -5.72
N PRO A 216 -0.05 -15.60 -5.02
CA PRO A 216 0.17 -16.91 -5.66
C PRO A 216 -0.93 -17.32 -6.66
N ASP A 217 -2.15 -16.76 -6.53
CA ASP A 217 -3.28 -16.97 -7.44
C ASP A 217 -3.29 -16.00 -8.64
N GLY A 218 -2.28 -15.12 -8.76
CA GLY A 218 -2.20 -14.08 -9.80
C GLY A 218 -3.10 -12.85 -9.54
N ARG A 219 -3.59 -12.66 -8.31
CA ARG A 219 -4.50 -11.54 -7.94
C ARG A 219 -3.74 -10.35 -7.36
N VAL A 220 -4.35 -9.16 -7.39
CA VAL A 220 -3.79 -7.92 -6.80
C VAL A 220 -4.77 -7.37 -5.76
N PHE A 221 -4.55 -7.68 -4.49
CA PHE A 221 -5.52 -7.41 -3.42
C PHE A 221 -5.81 -5.91 -3.21
N GLN A 222 -4.84 -5.01 -3.43
CA GLN A 222 -5.06 -3.56 -3.32
C GLN A 222 -6.13 -3.03 -4.30
N ILE A 223 -6.28 -3.64 -5.49
CA ILE A 223 -7.34 -3.26 -6.43
C ILE A 223 -8.70 -3.75 -5.91
N GLU A 224 -8.76 -4.95 -5.33
CA GLU A 224 -9.98 -5.46 -4.68
C GLU A 224 -10.40 -4.63 -3.46
N TYR A 225 -9.43 -4.09 -2.70
CA TYR A 225 -9.69 -3.19 -1.58
C TYR A 225 -10.19 -1.82 -2.07
N ALA A 226 -9.63 -1.29 -3.16
CA ALA A 226 -10.15 -0.11 -3.81
C ALA A 226 -11.59 -0.32 -4.32
N ALA A 227 -11.89 -1.48 -4.92
CA ALA A 227 -13.26 -1.85 -5.34
C ALA A 227 -14.24 -1.92 -4.15
N LYS A 228 -13.84 -2.51 -3.01
CA LYS A 228 -14.64 -2.50 -1.77
C LYS A 228 -14.92 -1.07 -1.26
N ALA A 229 -14.00 -0.13 -1.46
CA ALA A 229 -14.23 1.28 -1.13
C ALA A 229 -15.21 1.98 -2.11
N VAL A 230 -15.31 1.51 -3.36
CA VAL A 230 -16.36 1.94 -4.30
C VAL A 230 -17.72 1.40 -3.87
N ASP A 231 -17.79 0.11 -3.54
CA ASP A 231 -19.01 -0.57 -3.08
C ASP A 231 -19.56 -0.01 -1.75
N ASN A 232 -18.76 0.70 -0.97
CA ASN A 232 -19.22 1.37 0.26
C ASN A 232 -19.67 2.84 0.03
N SER A 233 -19.99 3.22 -1.20
CA SER A 233 -20.50 4.55 -1.55
C SER A 233 -21.91 4.48 -2.11
N GLY A 234 -22.70 5.52 -1.87
CA GLY A 234 -24.03 5.72 -2.47
C GLY A 234 -24.00 5.54 -3.99
N THR A 235 -25.08 4.95 -4.48
CA THR A 235 -25.24 4.28 -5.77
C THR A 235 -25.25 5.25 -6.96
N VAL A 236 -24.61 4.84 -8.04
CA VAL A 236 -24.51 5.58 -9.30
C VAL A 236 -25.04 4.69 -10.42
N VAL A 237 -25.99 5.21 -11.20
CA VAL A 237 -26.64 4.49 -12.30
C VAL A 237 -26.52 5.32 -13.58
N GLY A 238 -26.22 4.66 -14.69
CA GLY A 238 -26.29 5.25 -16.03
C GLY A 238 -27.05 4.35 -16.98
N ILE A 239 -27.89 4.94 -17.82
CA ILE A 239 -28.68 4.23 -18.84
C ILE A 239 -28.53 4.94 -20.18
N LYS A 240 -28.27 4.17 -21.24
CA LYS A 240 -28.42 4.59 -22.64
C LYS A 240 -29.87 4.39 -23.07
N CYS A 241 -30.49 5.44 -23.59
CA CYS A 241 -31.79 5.43 -24.25
C CYS A 241 -31.62 5.49 -25.78
N LYS A 242 -32.71 5.58 -26.55
CA LYS A 242 -32.65 5.71 -28.02
C LYS A 242 -32.16 7.10 -28.48
N ASP A 243 -32.48 8.11 -27.70
CA ASP A 243 -32.36 9.56 -27.93
C ASP A 243 -31.24 10.21 -27.10
N GLY A 244 -30.46 9.41 -26.35
CA GLY A 244 -29.43 9.93 -25.46
C GLY A 244 -28.99 9.00 -24.34
N ILE A 245 -28.52 9.60 -23.25
CA ILE A 245 -28.05 8.96 -22.02
C ILE A 245 -28.56 9.75 -20.82
N VAL A 246 -28.96 9.05 -19.76
CA VAL A 246 -29.26 9.64 -18.45
C VAL A 246 -28.31 9.03 -17.40
N LEU A 247 -27.81 9.88 -16.50
CA LEU A 247 -26.98 9.51 -15.35
C LEU A 247 -27.66 10.00 -14.07
N GLY A 248 -27.87 9.10 -13.11
CA GLY A 248 -28.42 9.38 -11.79
C GLY A 248 -27.47 8.97 -10.67
N VAL A 249 -27.47 9.75 -9.59
CA VAL A 249 -26.63 9.53 -8.41
C VAL A 249 -27.40 9.72 -7.12
N GLU A 250 -27.32 8.71 -6.26
CA GLU A 250 -27.70 8.76 -4.86
C GLU A 250 -26.64 9.55 -4.05
N LYS A 251 -27.05 10.63 -3.39
CA LYS A 251 -26.16 11.44 -2.53
C LYS A 251 -26.68 11.50 -1.09
N LEU A 252 -26.18 10.58 -0.27
CA LEU A 252 -26.48 10.48 1.17
C LEU A 252 -26.20 11.80 1.93
N ILE A 253 -27.17 12.31 2.69
CA ILE A 253 -27.04 13.56 3.44
C ILE A 253 -26.52 13.27 4.86
N SER A 254 -25.20 13.36 5.03
CA SER A 254 -24.56 13.09 6.34
C SER A 254 -25.02 14.03 7.48
N SER A 255 -25.31 15.30 7.18
CA SER A 255 -25.73 16.31 8.15
C SER A 255 -26.77 17.27 7.55
N LYS A 256 -27.77 17.64 8.36
CA LYS A 256 -28.81 18.64 8.02
C LYS A 256 -28.24 20.05 7.76
N MET A 257 -26.98 20.30 8.11
CA MET A 257 -26.28 21.57 7.85
C MET A 257 -25.71 21.66 6.43
N MET A 258 -25.80 20.59 5.61
CA MET A 258 -25.38 20.66 4.21
C MET A 258 -26.48 21.30 3.36
N LEU A 259 -26.12 22.38 2.64
CA LEU A 259 -27.01 22.99 1.65
C LEU A 259 -27.29 22.01 0.48
N PRO A 260 -28.56 21.84 0.07
CA PRO A 260 -28.91 21.06 -1.12
C PRO A 260 -28.14 21.50 -2.38
N GLY A 261 -27.89 20.57 -3.30
CA GLY A 261 -27.26 20.85 -4.61
C GLY A 261 -25.80 21.33 -4.58
N SER A 262 -25.22 21.59 -3.40
CA SER A 262 -23.89 22.18 -3.24
C SER A 262 -22.76 21.18 -3.47
N ASN A 263 -22.88 19.99 -2.87
CA ASN A 263 -22.01 18.85 -3.18
C ASN A 263 -22.57 18.14 -4.42
N ARG A 264 -21.83 18.15 -5.52
CA ARG A 264 -22.18 17.43 -6.77
C ARG A 264 -21.26 16.23 -6.97
N ARG A 265 -21.83 15.12 -7.46
CA ARG A 265 -21.11 13.88 -7.86
C ARG A 265 -21.11 13.67 -9.37
N ILE A 266 -21.98 14.37 -10.09
CA ILE A 266 -21.97 14.43 -11.56
C ILE A 266 -21.16 15.65 -12.03
N HIS A 267 -20.31 15.45 -13.03
CA HIS A 267 -19.46 16.47 -13.61
C HIS A 267 -19.48 16.44 -15.15
N ALA A 268 -19.88 17.54 -15.79
CA ALA A 268 -19.64 17.75 -17.22
C ALA A 268 -18.12 17.71 -17.49
N VAL A 269 -17.71 17.02 -18.55
CA VAL A 269 -16.29 16.81 -18.94
C VAL A 269 -15.98 17.62 -20.19
N HIS A 270 -16.73 17.38 -21.25
CA HIS A 270 -16.82 18.22 -22.44
C HIS A 270 -18.23 18.81 -22.53
N ARG A 271 -18.55 19.48 -23.64
CA ARG A 271 -19.91 19.94 -23.93
C ARG A 271 -20.85 18.76 -24.18
N HIS A 272 -20.37 17.69 -24.83
CA HIS A 272 -21.16 16.52 -25.23
C HIS A 272 -21.11 15.31 -24.27
N SER A 273 -20.37 15.40 -23.16
CA SER A 273 -20.08 14.25 -22.29
C SER A 273 -19.93 14.62 -20.80
N GLY A 274 -20.41 13.72 -19.93
CA GLY A 274 -20.42 13.86 -18.48
C GLY A 274 -20.01 12.57 -17.76
N MET A 275 -19.40 12.71 -16.59
CA MET A 275 -18.98 11.62 -15.71
C MET A 275 -19.75 11.67 -14.39
N ALA A 276 -20.24 10.52 -13.93
CA ALA A 276 -20.76 10.30 -12.59
C ALA A 276 -19.75 9.46 -11.77
N VAL A 277 -19.51 9.86 -10.52
CA VAL A 277 -18.46 9.29 -9.65
C VAL A 277 -19.07 8.52 -8.47
N ALA A 278 -18.70 7.24 -8.35
CA ALA A 278 -18.91 6.40 -7.16
C ALA A 278 -17.60 6.22 -6.37
N GLY A 279 -17.67 5.97 -5.07
CA GLY A 279 -16.51 5.80 -4.19
C GLY A 279 -15.98 7.12 -3.62
N LEU A 280 -14.65 7.26 -3.51
CA LEU A 280 -13.99 8.45 -2.95
C LEU A 280 -14.12 9.65 -3.89
N ALA A 281 -14.89 10.65 -3.47
CA ALA A 281 -15.10 11.90 -4.22
C ALA A 281 -13.84 12.79 -4.35
N ALA A 282 -12.77 12.53 -3.59
CA ALA A 282 -11.47 13.17 -3.79
C ALA A 282 -10.74 12.60 -5.02
N ASP A 283 -10.56 11.28 -5.04
CA ASP A 283 -10.00 10.51 -6.15
C ASP A 283 -10.75 10.80 -7.46
N GLY A 284 -12.08 10.72 -7.46
CA GLY A 284 -12.90 10.94 -8.66
C GLY A 284 -12.79 12.37 -9.22
N ARG A 285 -12.60 13.40 -8.36
CA ARG A 285 -12.35 14.77 -8.84
C ARG A 285 -11.01 14.92 -9.55
N GLN A 286 -9.97 14.16 -9.16
CA GLN A 286 -8.71 14.12 -9.89
C GLN A 286 -8.88 13.47 -11.28
N ILE A 287 -9.61 12.37 -11.37
CA ILE A 287 -9.85 11.71 -12.66
C ILE A 287 -10.72 12.60 -13.57
N VAL A 288 -11.75 13.27 -13.04
CA VAL A 288 -12.52 14.28 -13.80
C VAL A 288 -11.66 15.46 -14.26
N ALA A 289 -10.73 15.93 -13.43
CA ALA A 289 -9.79 16.98 -13.84
C ALA A 289 -8.85 16.48 -14.97
N ARG A 290 -8.37 15.23 -14.91
CA ARG A 290 -7.59 14.63 -16.00
C ARG A 290 -8.43 14.48 -17.27
N ALA A 291 -9.64 13.94 -17.19
CA ALA A 291 -10.55 13.75 -18.33
C ALA A 291 -10.84 15.07 -19.06
N LYS A 292 -11.05 16.16 -18.31
CA LYS A 292 -11.17 17.52 -18.87
C LYS A 292 -9.92 17.97 -19.60
N SER A 293 -8.75 17.70 -19.03
CA SER A 293 -7.47 18.05 -19.65
C SER A 293 -7.21 17.24 -20.93
N GLU A 294 -7.59 15.97 -20.97
CA GLU A 294 -7.49 15.13 -22.19
C GLU A 294 -8.45 15.63 -23.27
N ALA A 295 -9.74 15.83 -22.93
CA ALA A 295 -10.75 16.30 -23.89
C ALA A 295 -10.39 17.67 -24.50
N ALA A 296 -9.99 18.63 -23.68
CA ALA A 296 -9.56 19.96 -24.14
C ALA A 296 -8.18 19.95 -24.83
N ASN A 297 -7.38 18.88 -24.69
CA ASN A 297 -6.14 18.71 -25.44
C ASN A 297 -6.41 18.08 -26.81
N TYR A 298 -7.29 17.08 -26.88
CA TYR A 298 -7.73 16.45 -28.12
C TYR A 298 -8.36 17.47 -29.07
N GLU A 299 -9.33 18.26 -28.57
CA GLU A 299 -10.00 19.30 -29.35
C GLU A 299 -9.02 20.37 -29.87
N ARG A 300 -7.96 20.67 -29.11
CA ARG A 300 -6.89 21.60 -29.54
C ARG A 300 -5.97 21.03 -30.62
N VAL A 301 -5.75 19.71 -30.64
CA VAL A 301 -4.83 19.03 -31.56
C VAL A 301 -5.53 18.64 -32.87
N TYR A 302 -6.76 18.14 -32.78
CA TYR A 302 -7.50 17.58 -33.93
C TYR A 302 -8.60 18.52 -34.46
N GLY A 303 -8.98 19.57 -33.72
CA GLY A 303 -10.02 20.52 -34.13
C GLY A 303 -11.46 20.01 -33.99
N GLU A 304 -11.65 18.82 -33.43
CA GLU A 304 -12.97 18.20 -33.20
C GLU A 304 -13.14 17.70 -31.76
N PRO A 305 -14.39 17.60 -31.25
CA PRO A 305 -14.65 17.03 -29.92
C PRO A 305 -14.12 15.59 -29.82
N ILE A 306 -13.57 15.23 -28.65
CA ILE A 306 -13.04 13.89 -28.42
C ILE A 306 -14.14 12.82 -28.51
N PRO A 307 -13.95 11.73 -29.29
CA PRO A 307 -14.87 10.60 -29.28
C PRO A 307 -14.99 9.97 -27.89
N VAL A 308 -16.20 9.53 -27.51
CA VAL A 308 -16.51 9.06 -26.15
C VAL A 308 -15.69 7.81 -25.79
N LYS A 309 -15.46 6.93 -26.78
CA LYS A 309 -14.56 5.77 -26.64
C LYS A 309 -13.12 6.20 -26.32
N GLU A 310 -12.55 7.10 -27.11
CA GLU A 310 -11.17 7.57 -26.92
C GLU A 310 -11.02 8.24 -25.55
N LEU A 311 -12.00 9.04 -25.13
CA LEU A 311 -12.04 9.62 -23.79
C LEU A 311 -12.10 8.55 -22.68
N ALA A 312 -12.88 7.48 -22.88
CA ALA A 312 -12.95 6.36 -21.94
C ALA A 312 -11.59 5.65 -21.81
N ASP A 313 -10.96 5.31 -22.94
CA ASP A 313 -9.71 4.55 -22.96
C ASP A 313 -8.51 5.40 -22.44
N ARG A 314 -8.51 6.72 -22.69
CA ARG A 314 -7.55 7.68 -22.09
C ARG A 314 -7.67 7.74 -20.58
N VAL A 315 -8.89 7.77 -20.05
CA VAL A 315 -9.15 7.80 -18.61
C VAL A 315 -8.83 6.44 -17.97
N ALA A 316 -9.18 5.33 -18.62
CA ALA A 316 -8.89 3.98 -18.18
C ALA A 316 -7.38 3.73 -18.07
N GLY A 317 -6.59 4.14 -19.07
CA GLY A 317 -5.13 4.09 -19.03
C GLY A 317 -4.51 4.93 -17.90
N TYR A 318 -5.09 6.09 -17.57
CA TYR A 318 -4.67 6.90 -16.42
C TYR A 318 -5.00 6.25 -15.07
N VAL A 319 -6.14 5.54 -14.97
CA VAL A 319 -6.48 4.75 -13.77
C VAL A 319 -5.56 3.54 -13.63
N HIS A 320 -5.30 2.83 -14.72
CA HIS A 320 -4.38 1.69 -14.76
C HIS A 320 -2.95 2.06 -14.36
N LEU A 321 -2.47 3.25 -14.72
CA LEU A 321 -1.14 3.73 -14.32
C LEU A 321 -0.93 3.71 -12.80
N SER A 322 -1.98 3.94 -12.01
CA SER A 322 -1.94 3.89 -10.54
C SER A 322 -1.92 2.47 -9.95
N THR A 323 -1.98 1.41 -10.77
CA THR A 323 -1.78 0.01 -10.34
C THR A 323 -0.41 -0.54 -10.73
N LEU A 324 0.31 0.12 -11.64
CA LEU A 324 1.62 -0.31 -12.13
C LEU A 324 2.82 0.14 -11.27
N TYR A 325 2.65 1.17 -10.44
CA TYR A 325 3.74 1.79 -9.68
C TYR A 325 3.57 1.65 -8.16
N TRP A 326 4.57 1.08 -7.49
CA TRP A 326 4.52 0.74 -6.06
C TRP A 326 4.32 1.95 -5.11
N TRP A 327 4.66 3.16 -5.56
CA TRP A 327 4.49 4.40 -4.78
C TRP A 327 3.12 5.08 -4.98
N LEU A 328 2.25 4.52 -5.85
CA LEU A 328 0.90 5.00 -6.09
C LEU A 328 -0.14 4.05 -5.48
N ARG A 329 -1.24 4.62 -4.99
CA ARG A 329 -2.42 3.87 -4.53
C ARG A 329 -3.43 3.77 -5.70
N PRO A 330 -4.15 2.65 -5.89
CA PRO A 330 -5.19 2.56 -6.90
C PRO A 330 -6.34 3.50 -6.55
N PHE A 331 -7.00 4.07 -7.55
CA PHE A 331 -8.09 5.02 -7.30
C PHE A 331 -9.30 4.34 -6.65
N GLY A 332 -9.74 4.85 -5.50
CA GLY A 332 -10.85 4.30 -4.71
C GLY A 332 -12.22 4.74 -5.24
N CYS A 333 -12.36 4.86 -6.56
CA CYS A 333 -13.58 5.34 -7.21
C CYS A 333 -13.83 4.63 -8.54
N GLY A 334 -15.09 4.26 -8.77
CA GLY A 334 -15.58 3.76 -10.06
C GLY A 334 -16.36 4.86 -10.78
N ILE A 335 -16.29 4.88 -12.11
CA ILE A 335 -16.84 5.97 -12.92
C ILE A 335 -17.78 5.42 -13.97
N ILE A 336 -18.90 6.12 -14.18
CA ILE A 336 -19.73 5.99 -15.37
C ILE A 336 -19.54 7.25 -16.23
N LEU A 337 -19.06 7.07 -17.46
CA LEU A 337 -18.90 8.10 -18.49
C LEU A 337 -20.01 7.95 -19.52
N GLY A 338 -20.82 9.00 -19.71
CA GLY A 338 -21.82 9.07 -20.77
C GLY A 338 -21.53 10.22 -21.72
N GLY A 339 -21.64 9.98 -23.02
CA GLY A 339 -21.59 11.04 -24.02
C GLY A 339 -22.35 10.70 -25.30
N TYR A 340 -22.67 11.73 -26.07
CA TYR A 340 -23.28 11.61 -27.40
C TYR A 340 -22.20 11.91 -28.45
N ASP A 341 -22.00 10.97 -29.37
CA ASP A 341 -20.92 10.98 -30.36
C ASP A 341 -21.49 10.94 -31.79
N ARG A 342 -20.64 10.95 -32.83
CA ARG A 342 -21.03 10.72 -34.23
C ARG A 342 -21.73 9.37 -34.42
N ASP A 343 -21.30 8.35 -33.68
CA ASP A 343 -21.93 7.01 -33.62
C ASP A 343 -23.15 6.97 -32.67
N GLY A 344 -23.72 8.12 -32.31
CA GLY A 344 -24.81 8.26 -31.35
C GLY A 344 -24.38 8.07 -29.88
N PRO A 345 -25.34 7.84 -28.97
CA PRO A 345 -25.04 7.74 -27.53
C PRO A 345 -24.16 6.53 -27.18
N GLN A 346 -23.12 6.77 -26.37
CA GLN A 346 -22.21 5.77 -25.82
C GLN A 346 -22.07 5.89 -24.29
N LEU A 347 -22.34 4.80 -23.56
CA LEU A 347 -22.16 4.70 -22.12
C LEU A 347 -20.98 3.76 -21.83
N TYR A 348 -20.05 4.21 -20.98
CA TYR A 348 -18.87 3.46 -20.56
C TYR A 348 -18.80 3.40 -19.02
N MET A 349 -18.35 2.26 -18.50
CA MET A 349 -17.97 2.11 -17.09
C MET A 349 -16.45 1.90 -17.01
N ILE A 350 -15.82 2.56 -16.03
CA ILE A 350 -14.38 2.44 -15.76
C ILE A 350 -14.20 2.04 -14.30
N GLU A 351 -13.51 0.91 -14.08
CA GLU A 351 -13.25 0.35 -12.75
C GLU A 351 -11.89 0.78 -12.18
N PRO A 352 -11.66 0.70 -10.85
CA PRO A 352 -10.36 0.94 -10.19
C PRO A 352 -9.15 0.17 -10.74
N SER A 353 -9.39 -0.92 -11.48
CA SER A 353 -8.40 -1.72 -12.22
C SER A 353 -7.83 -1.02 -13.46
N GLY A 354 -8.53 0.00 -13.97
CA GLY A 354 -8.26 0.60 -15.28
C GLY A 354 -8.91 -0.14 -16.46
N ILE A 355 -9.90 -1.01 -16.21
CA ILE A 355 -10.69 -1.67 -17.26
C ILE A 355 -11.83 -0.74 -17.70
N SER A 356 -11.97 -0.53 -19.02
CA SER A 356 -13.09 0.14 -19.68
C SER A 356 -13.97 -0.86 -20.45
N TYR A 357 -15.29 -0.80 -20.26
CA TYR A 357 -16.25 -1.50 -21.11
C TYR A 357 -17.44 -0.59 -21.49
N ARG A 358 -18.03 -0.82 -22.66
CA ARG A 358 -19.23 -0.13 -23.16
C ARG A 358 -20.48 -0.89 -22.70
N TYR A 359 -21.47 -0.18 -22.17
CA TYR A 359 -22.71 -0.75 -21.61
C TYR A 359 -23.96 -0.18 -22.26
N PHE A 360 -25.09 -0.87 -22.09
CA PHE A 360 -26.43 -0.31 -22.33
C PHE A 360 -26.98 0.34 -21.05
N GLY A 361 -26.83 -0.32 -19.90
CA GLY A 361 -26.97 0.27 -18.58
C GLY A 361 -25.87 -0.22 -17.65
N ALA A 362 -25.46 0.61 -16.70
CA ALA A 362 -24.40 0.33 -15.74
C ALA A 362 -24.75 0.87 -14.36
N ALA A 363 -24.35 0.14 -13.31
CA ALA A 363 -24.56 0.52 -11.91
C ALA A 363 -23.31 0.23 -11.06
N VAL A 364 -22.96 1.18 -10.19
CA VAL A 364 -21.73 1.18 -9.37
C VAL A 364 -22.05 1.70 -7.97
N GLY A 365 -21.41 1.15 -6.93
CA GLY A 365 -21.64 1.49 -5.53
C GLY A 365 -22.47 0.45 -4.78
N LYS A 366 -22.91 0.77 -3.55
CA LYS A 366 -23.59 -0.12 -2.59
C LYS A 366 -24.74 -0.90 -3.24
N GLY A 367 -25.59 -0.21 -3.98
CA GLY A 367 -26.77 -0.78 -4.65
C GLY A 367 -26.52 -1.58 -5.93
N ARG A 368 -25.28 -1.74 -6.40
CA ARG A 368 -24.98 -2.15 -7.79
C ARG A 368 -25.62 -3.47 -8.24
N GLN A 369 -25.85 -4.43 -7.33
CA GLN A 369 -26.42 -5.72 -7.70
C GLN A 369 -27.95 -5.65 -7.90
N ALA A 370 -28.67 -4.99 -7.00
CA ALA A 370 -30.12 -4.78 -7.15
C ALA A 370 -30.42 -3.86 -8.33
N ALA A 371 -29.65 -2.76 -8.49
CA ALA A 371 -29.79 -1.86 -9.62
C ALA A 371 -29.58 -2.56 -10.99
N LYS A 372 -28.67 -3.55 -11.09
CA LYS A 372 -28.51 -4.35 -12.31
C LYS A 372 -29.76 -5.18 -12.63
N THR A 373 -30.33 -5.86 -11.63
CA THR A 373 -31.57 -6.64 -11.80
C THR A 373 -32.71 -5.80 -12.36
N GLU A 374 -32.86 -4.56 -11.92
CA GLU A 374 -33.89 -3.65 -12.44
C GLU A 374 -33.56 -3.14 -13.85
N ILE A 375 -32.30 -2.77 -14.12
CA ILE A 375 -31.84 -2.36 -15.46
C ILE A 375 -32.05 -3.48 -16.49
N GLU A 376 -31.89 -4.75 -16.11
CA GLU A 376 -32.08 -5.92 -16.97
C GLU A 376 -33.56 -6.17 -17.35
N LYS A 377 -34.53 -5.64 -16.58
CA LYS A 377 -35.97 -5.68 -16.94
C LYS A 377 -36.35 -4.63 -18.00
N LEU A 378 -35.56 -3.56 -18.13
CA LEU A 378 -35.92 -2.39 -18.93
C LEU A 378 -35.50 -2.52 -20.40
N LYS A 379 -36.40 -2.15 -21.31
CA LYS A 379 -36.13 -2.14 -22.76
C LYS A 379 -35.41 -0.86 -23.21
N LEU A 380 -34.12 -0.78 -22.86
CA LEU A 380 -33.29 0.43 -23.04
C LEU A 380 -33.24 0.98 -24.48
N SER A 381 -33.41 0.13 -25.49
CA SER A 381 -33.44 0.51 -26.91
C SER A 381 -34.75 1.18 -27.39
N GLU A 382 -35.86 1.02 -26.65
CA GLU A 382 -37.18 1.54 -27.04
C GLU A 382 -37.57 2.83 -26.28
N MET A 383 -36.94 3.08 -25.12
CA MET A 383 -37.24 4.21 -24.22
C MET A 383 -36.62 5.54 -24.64
N THR A 384 -37.28 6.65 -24.28
CA THR A 384 -36.76 8.03 -24.29
C THR A 384 -35.93 8.34 -23.05
N CYS A 385 -35.16 9.43 -23.08
CA CYS A 385 -34.46 9.99 -21.92
C CYS A 385 -35.40 10.55 -20.85
N ARG A 386 -36.64 10.94 -21.20
CA ARG A 386 -37.65 11.36 -20.21
C ARG A 386 -38.14 10.18 -19.38
N GLU A 387 -38.50 9.08 -20.05
CA GLU A 387 -38.86 7.81 -19.40
C GLU A 387 -37.67 7.23 -18.62
N GLY A 388 -36.47 7.25 -19.22
CA GLY A 388 -35.23 6.81 -18.58
C GLY A 388 -34.88 7.57 -17.29
N ALA A 389 -35.18 8.87 -17.21
CA ALA A 389 -34.99 9.64 -15.97
C ALA A 389 -35.96 9.23 -14.85
N ILE A 390 -37.19 8.85 -15.20
CA ILE A 390 -38.20 8.34 -14.26
C ILE A 390 -37.79 6.95 -13.75
N GLU A 391 -37.38 6.04 -14.64
CA GLU A 391 -36.94 4.70 -14.23
C GLU A 391 -35.62 4.73 -13.44
N ILE A 392 -34.67 5.61 -13.76
CA ILE A 392 -33.47 5.82 -12.92
C ILE A 392 -33.85 6.29 -11.51
N ALA A 393 -34.84 7.18 -11.36
CA ALA A 393 -35.33 7.60 -10.05
C ALA A 393 -35.93 6.42 -9.29
N LYS A 394 -36.86 5.65 -9.91
CA LYS A 394 -37.43 4.43 -9.31
C LYS A 394 -36.34 3.45 -8.85
N ILE A 395 -35.36 3.16 -9.70
CA ILE A 395 -34.22 2.28 -9.36
C ILE A 395 -33.46 2.82 -8.14
N ILE A 396 -33.15 4.11 -8.08
CA ILE A 396 -32.40 4.68 -6.96
C ILE A 396 -33.21 4.67 -5.66
N TYR A 397 -34.53 4.90 -5.71
CA TYR A 397 -35.40 4.80 -4.53
C TYR A 397 -35.58 3.34 -4.06
N ALA A 398 -35.88 2.40 -4.95
CA ALA A 398 -36.06 0.98 -4.61
C ALA A 398 -34.77 0.28 -4.13
N VAL A 399 -33.60 0.85 -4.43
CA VAL A 399 -32.29 0.35 -4.02
C VAL A 399 -31.76 1.05 -2.75
N HIS A 400 -32.43 2.09 -2.27
CA HIS A 400 -32.07 2.82 -1.05
C HIS A 400 -32.47 2.03 0.22
N ASP A 401 -31.55 1.94 1.18
CA ASP A 401 -31.68 1.12 2.38
C ASP A 401 -31.94 2.02 3.60
N GLU A 402 -33.20 2.47 3.76
CA GLU A 402 -33.63 3.44 4.78
C GLU A 402 -33.26 3.00 6.22
N ALA A 403 -33.12 1.70 6.47
CA ALA A 403 -32.73 1.15 7.76
C ALA A 403 -31.23 1.36 8.09
N LYS A 404 -30.38 1.71 7.13
CA LYS A 404 -28.93 1.92 7.32
C LYS A 404 -28.45 3.29 6.87
N ASP A 405 -29.04 3.84 5.82
CA ASP A 405 -28.58 5.07 5.19
C ASP A 405 -29.42 6.28 5.64
N LYS A 406 -28.79 7.45 5.67
CA LYS A 406 -29.49 8.71 5.93
C LYS A 406 -30.18 9.19 4.65
N ALA A 407 -31.29 9.91 4.83
CA ALA A 407 -32.01 10.63 3.77
C ALA A 407 -31.07 11.19 2.69
N PHE A 408 -31.40 10.95 1.43
CA PHE A 408 -30.53 11.25 0.29
C PHE A 408 -31.07 12.38 -0.59
N GLU A 409 -30.19 12.97 -1.39
CA GLU A 409 -30.53 13.88 -2.48
C GLU A 409 -30.27 13.16 -3.81
N LEU A 410 -31.29 13.07 -4.67
CA LEU A 410 -31.15 12.55 -6.03
C LEU A 410 -30.55 13.63 -6.94
N GLU A 411 -29.34 13.40 -7.47
CA GLU A 411 -28.74 14.24 -8.53
C GLU A 411 -28.85 13.52 -9.88
N MET A 412 -29.46 14.16 -10.89
CA MET A 412 -29.57 13.63 -12.25
C MET A 412 -29.00 14.58 -13.31
N SER A 413 -28.56 14.00 -14.43
CA SER A 413 -28.12 14.71 -15.64
C SER A 413 -28.38 13.87 -16.88
N TRP A 414 -28.39 14.51 -18.04
CA TRP A 414 -28.58 13.82 -19.32
C TRP A 414 -27.70 14.40 -20.44
N VAL A 415 -27.55 13.61 -21.51
CA VAL A 415 -27.09 14.05 -22.82
C VAL A 415 -28.06 13.46 -23.84
N CYS A 416 -28.96 14.27 -24.38
CA CYS A 416 -30.05 13.82 -25.24
C CYS A 416 -30.30 14.77 -26.43
N ASP A 417 -31.12 14.33 -27.39
CA ASP A 417 -31.52 15.16 -28.54
C ASP A 417 -32.15 16.50 -28.09
N GLU A 418 -33.03 16.49 -27.07
CA GLU A 418 -33.63 17.71 -26.48
C GLU A 418 -32.59 18.68 -25.89
N SER A 419 -31.47 18.16 -25.39
CA SER A 419 -30.37 18.97 -24.84
C SER A 419 -29.47 19.59 -25.91
N ASN A 420 -29.77 19.40 -27.20
CA ASN A 420 -28.88 19.66 -28.35
C ASN A 420 -27.53 18.94 -28.19
N HIS A 421 -27.60 17.65 -27.82
CA HIS A 421 -26.45 16.76 -27.57
C HIS A 421 -25.45 17.27 -26.53
N GLN A 422 -25.88 18.11 -25.59
CA GLN A 422 -25.00 18.69 -24.56
C GLN A 422 -25.29 18.14 -23.16
N HIS A 423 -24.24 17.94 -22.36
CA HIS A 423 -24.37 17.53 -20.97
C HIS A 423 -25.01 18.64 -20.14
N GLN A 424 -26.23 18.37 -19.69
CA GLN A 424 -27.03 19.28 -18.90
C GLN A 424 -27.58 18.56 -17.66
N LYS A 425 -27.91 19.34 -16.61
CA LYS A 425 -28.76 18.82 -15.53
C LYS A 425 -30.15 18.52 -16.08
N VAL A 426 -30.82 17.52 -15.52
CA VAL A 426 -32.25 17.32 -15.75
C VAL A 426 -33.00 18.55 -15.21
N PRO A 427 -33.96 19.14 -15.94
CA PRO A 427 -34.76 20.27 -15.46
C PRO A 427 -35.49 19.93 -14.16
N ASP A 428 -35.61 20.91 -13.26
CA ASP A 428 -36.17 20.67 -11.92
C ASP A 428 -37.62 20.14 -11.97
N ASP A 429 -38.43 20.58 -12.95
CA ASP A 429 -39.79 20.06 -13.19
C ASP A 429 -39.82 18.54 -13.44
N LEU A 430 -38.88 18.03 -14.25
CA LEU A 430 -38.77 16.60 -14.58
C LEU A 430 -38.12 15.82 -13.43
N LEU A 431 -37.26 16.47 -12.65
CA LEU A 431 -36.67 15.89 -11.43
C LEU A 431 -37.74 15.66 -10.35
N GLU A 432 -38.67 16.60 -10.13
CA GLU A 432 -39.78 16.41 -9.19
C GLU A 432 -40.85 15.44 -9.70
N GLN A 433 -41.12 15.39 -11.02
CA GLN A 433 -41.94 14.32 -11.62
C GLN A 433 -41.33 12.94 -11.38
N ALA A 434 -40.02 12.78 -11.62
CA ALA A 434 -39.32 11.52 -11.41
C ALA A 434 -39.30 11.10 -9.92
N LYS A 435 -39.09 12.04 -8.99
CA LYS A 435 -39.21 11.78 -7.54
C LYS A 435 -40.61 11.36 -7.13
N THR A 436 -41.64 12.01 -7.67
CA THR A 436 -43.05 11.68 -7.36
C THR A 436 -43.41 10.28 -7.87
N ALA A 437 -43.04 9.95 -9.11
CA ALA A 437 -43.26 8.63 -9.69
C ALA A 437 -42.46 7.52 -8.98
N ALA A 438 -41.24 7.83 -8.49
CA ALA A 438 -40.43 6.89 -7.73
C ALA A 438 -41.00 6.59 -6.34
N LYS A 439 -41.59 7.58 -5.67
CA LYS A 439 -42.30 7.38 -4.39
C LYS A 439 -43.58 6.59 -4.55
N ALA A 440 -44.40 6.92 -5.55
CA ALA A 440 -45.63 6.18 -5.82
C ALA A 440 -45.34 4.69 -6.11
N ALA A 441 -44.30 4.39 -6.88
CA ALA A 441 -43.87 3.01 -7.13
C ALA A 441 -43.36 2.28 -5.86
N LEU A 442 -42.82 3.00 -4.89
CA LEU A 442 -42.41 2.42 -3.60
C LEU A 442 -43.64 2.16 -2.71
N GLU A 443 -44.58 3.11 -2.64
CA GLU A 443 -45.86 2.98 -1.93
C GLU A 443 -46.74 1.85 -2.51
N GLU A 444 -46.66 1.58 -3.82
CA GLU A 444 -47.27 0.41 -4.47
C GLU A 444 -46.55 -0.91 -4.10
N MET A 445 -45.21 -0.91 -3.99
CA MET A 445 -44.42 -2.10 -3.60
C MET A 445 -44.50 -2.47 -2.12
N ASP A 446 -44.83 -1.52 -1.24
CA ASP A 446 -45.07 -1.76 0.20
C ASP A 446 -46.52 -2.17 0.51
N ALA A 447 -47.40 -2.27 -0.51
CA ALA A 447 -48.83 -2.55 -0.37
C ALA A 447 -49.28 -3.97 -0.79
N ASP A 448 -48.43 -4.73 -1.49
CA ASP A 448 -48.64 -6.13 -1.94
C ASP A 448 -47.95 -7.17 -1.03
#